data_AF-A0A1E5LG85-F1
#
_entry.id   AF-A0A1E5LG85-F1
#
_cell.length_a   1.000
_cell.length_b   1.000
_cell.length_c   1.000
_cell.angle_alpha   90.00
_cell.angle_beta   90.00
_cell.angle_gamma   90.00
#
_symmetry.space_group_name_H-M   'P 1'
#
loop_
_entity.id
_entity.type
_entity.pdbx_description
1 polymer ?
#
loop_
_entity_poly.entity_id
_entity_poly.type
_entity_poly.pdbx_seq_one_letter_code
_entity_poly.pdbx_strand_id
1 'polypeptide(L)'
;MIRVRMFNDLYKIEGAFPRDFVNYLKCEFTMLYDYLGNGERFENFQLSESQTIIILEELKERNDILKHQWDVEYLEEISVKDVTVERIGINLEFDIQLYYYVKRC
;
A
#
# COMPACT_ATOMS: atom_id res chain seq x y z
N MET A 1 5.89 -10.25 0.56
CA MET A 1 5.49 -8.89 0.11
C MET A 1 4.52 -9.03 -1.04
N ILE A 2 3.36 -8.40 -0.92
CA ILE A 2 2.32 -8.38 -1.97
C ILE A 2 2.35 -7.03 -2.68
N ARG A 3 2.20 -7.06 -4.00
CA ARG A 3 2.16 -5.87 -4.86
C ARG A 3 0.74 -5.68 -5.39
N VAL A 4 0.15 -4.52 -5.12
CA VAL A 4 -1.16 -4.12 -5.62
C VAL A 4 -0.93 -3.06 -6.69
N ARG A 5 -1.11 -3.44 -7.96
CA ARG A 5 -0.96 -2.55 -9.12
C ARG A 5 -2.28 -2.21 -9.77
N MET A 6 -3.27 -3.08 -9.63
CA MET A 6 -4.63 -2.87 -10.13
C MET A 6 -5.63 -3.06 -9.01
N PHE A 7 -6.83 -2.48 -9.17
CA PHE A 7 -7.90 -2.66 -8.19
C PHE A 7 -8.23 -4.13 -7.95
N ASN A 8 -8.17 -4.95 -9.00
CA ASN A 8 -8.44 -6.39 -8.91
C ASN A 8 -7.42 -7.17 -8.06
N ASP A 9 -6.21 -6.63 -7.84
CA ASP A 9 -5.24 -7.27 -6.94
C ASP A 9 -5.72 -7.25 -5.48
N LEU A 10 -6.57 -6.28 -5.12
CA LEU A 10 -7.15 -6.17 -3.78
C LEU A 10 -8.12 -7.32 -3.47
N TYR A 11 -8.74 -7.95 -4.47
CA TYR A 11 -9.57 -9.13 -4.25
C TYR A 11 -8.73 -10.36 -3.87
N LYS A 12 -7.47 -10.43 -4.32
CA LYS A 12 -6.58 -11.57 -4.03
C LYS A 12 -6.12 -11.61 -2.58
N ILE A 13 -6.19 -10.48 -1.89
CA ILE A 13 -5.80 -10.34 -0.48
C ILE A 13 -6.99 -10.42 0.48
N GLU A 14 -8.22 -10.54 -0.05
CA GLU A 14 -9.40 -10.76 0.77
C GLU A 14 -9.29 -12.11 1.50
N GLY A 15 -9.54 -12.09 2.81
CA GLY A 15 -9.42 -13.27 3.68
C GLY A 15 -8.03 -13.49 4.28
N ALA A 16 -6.96 -12.98 3.65
CA ALA A 16 -5.61 -13.00 4.23
C ALA A 16 -5.37 -11.82 5.20
N PHE A 17 -6.09 -10.72 4.99
CA PHE A 17 -5.98 -9.51 5.81
C PHE A 17 -7.33 -9.08 6.41
N PRO A 18 -7.31 -8.28 7.49
CA PRO A 18 -8.53 -7.73 8.07
C PRO A 18 -9.37 -6.97 7.02
N ARG A 19 -10.68 -7.21 7.01
CA ARG A 19 -11.61 -6.60 6.05
C ARG A 19 -11.49 -5.08 6.01
N ASP A 20 -11.38 -4.42 7.17
CA ASP A 20 -11.32 -2.96 7.23
C ASP A 20 -10.03 -2.40 6.64
N PHE A 21 -8.90 -3.11 6.80
CA PHE A 21 -7.66 -2.75 6.12
C PHE A 21 -7.78 -2.92 4.60
N VAL A 22 -8.38 -4.00 4.12
CA VAL A 22 -8.61 -4.20 2.67
C VAL A 22 -9.51 -3.10 2.11
N ASN A 23 -10.57 -2.71 2.84
CA ASN A 23 -11.44 -1.60 2.45
C ASN A 23 -10.71 -0.26 2.43
N TYR A 24 -9.84 -0.01 3.42
CA TYR A 24 -8.98 1.17 3.44
C TYR A 24 -8.09 1.21 2.19
N LEU A 25 -7.46 0.10 1.80
CA LEU A 25 -6.64 0.05 0.58
C LEU A 25 -7.46 0.26 -0.70
N LYS A 26 -8.72 -0.18 -0.75
CA LYS A 26 -9.62 0.13 -1.87
C LYS A 26 -9.89 1.63 -1.98
N CYS A 27 -10.10 2.31 -0.87
CA CYS A 27 -10.21 3.77 -0.84
C CYS A 27 -8.90 4.44 -1.29
N GLU A 28 -7.75 4.00 -0.77
CA GLU A 28 -6.44 4.53 -1.17
C GLU A 28 -6.20 4.37 -2.68
N PHE A 29 -6.47 3.20 -3.24
CA PHE A 29 -6.33 2.95 -4.67
C PHE A 29 -7.27 3.82 -5.50
N THR A 30 -8.49 4.07 -5.01
CA THR A 30 -9.45 4.95 -5.68
C THR A 30 -8.95 6.39 -5.71
N MET A 31 -8.38 6.88 -4.60
CA MET A 31 -7.76 8.22 -4.56
C MET A 31 -6.56 8.33 -5.52
N LEU A 32 -5.75 7.28 -5.63
CA LEU A 32 -4.65 7.24 -6.60
C LEU A 32 -5.15 7.24 -8.05
N TYR A 33 -6.25 6.55 -8.35
CA TYR A 33 -6.90 6.62 -9.66
C TYR A 33 -7.41 8.03 -9.96
N ASP A 34 -8.07 8.69 -9.02
CA ASP A 34 -8.58 10.04 -9.22
C ASP A 34 -7.44 11.05 -9.46
N TYR A 35 -6.26 10.81 -8.88
CA TYR A 35 -5.08 11.67 -9.02
C TYR A 35 -4.24 11.38 -10.28
N LEU A 36 -3.98 10.11 -10.58
CA LEU A 36 -3.06 9.67 -11.64
C LEU A 36 -3.75 9.22 -12.92
N GLY A 37 -5.04 8.93 -12.86
CA GLY A 37 -5.80 8.38 -13.98
C GLY A 37 -5.87 9.36 -15.14
N ASN A 38 -5.68 8.85 -16.37
CA ASN A 38 -5.61 9.67 -17.58
C ASN A 38 -6.74 9.36 -18.57
N GLY A 39 -7.96 9.17 -18.03
CA GLY A 39 -9.17 8.91 -18.80
C GLY A 39 -9.42 7.44 -19.15
N GLU A 40 -8.50 6.53 -18.80
CA GLU A 40 -8.77 5.10 -18.82
C GLU A 40 -9.86 4.72 -17.81
N ARG A 41 -10.52 3.59 -18.08
CA ARG A 41 -11.50 3.03 -17.16
C ARG A 41 -10.80 2.53 -15.89
N PHE A 42 -11.46 2.71 -14.75
CA PHE A 42 -10.98 2.23 -13.45
C PHE A 42 -10.51 0.77 -13.43
N GLU A 43 -11.25 -0.11 -14.09
CA GLU A 43 -10.93 -1.54 -14.23
C GLU A 43 -9.63 -1.83 -14.99
N ASN A 44 -9.19 -0.89 -15.83
CA ASN A 44 -7.97 -0.97 -16.64
C ASN A 44 -6.83 -0.12 -16.06
N PHE A 45 -7.09 0.68 -15.01
CA PHE A 45 -6.07 1.51 -14.39
C PHE A 45 -5.02 0.65 -13.70
N GLN A 46 -3.76 0.97 -13.96
CA GLN A 46 -2.62 0.26 -13.41
C GLN A 46 -1.59 1.27 -12.90
N LEU A 47 -1.23 1.13 -11.63
CA LEU A 47 -0.17 1.91 -11.01
C LEU A 47 1.17 1.62 -11.67
N SER A 48 2.00 2.65 -11.81
CA SER A 48 3.40 2.50 -12.21
C SER A 48 4.16 1.63 -11.19
N GLU A 49 5.37 1.21 -11.56
CA GLU A 49 6.24 0.49 -10.62
C GLU A 49 6.56 1.35 -9.39
N SER A 50 6.81 2.65 -9.56
CA SER A 50 7.10 3.62 -8.49
C SER A 50 5.91 3.90 -7.57
N GLN A 51 4.68 3.83 -8.10
CA GLN A 51 3.44 4.11 -7.35
C GLN A 51 2.73 2.85 -6.84
N THR A 52 3.31 1.66 -7.08
CA THR A 52 2.71 0.39 -6.65
C THR A 52 2.50 0.37 -5.14
N ILE A 53 1.30 -0.02 -4.68
CA ILE A 53 1.05 -0.25 -3.25
C ILE A 53 1.72 -1.57 -2.85
N ILE A 54 2.54 -1.54 -1.81
CA ILE A 54 3.24 -2.71 -1.28
C ILE A 54 2.68 -3.08 0.09
N ILE A 55 2.35 -4.35 0.29
CA ILE A 55 1.92 -4.89 1.58
C ILE A 55 3.03 -5.80 2.10
N LEU A 56 3.53 -5.48 3.28
CA LEU A 56 4.53 -6.24 4.01
C LEU A 56 3.80 -7.25 4.89
N GLU A 57 4.06 -8.53 4.66
CA GLU A 57 3.35 -9.64 5.29
C GLU A 57 4.01 -10.04 6.61
N GLU A 58 5.34 -9.92 6.68
CA GLU A 58 6.12 -10.32 7.83
C GLU A 58 6.87 -9.13 8.45
N LEU A 59 7.04 -9.19 9.77
CA LEU A 59 7.85 -8.22 10.52
C LEU A 59 9.30 -8.13 9.98
N LYS A 60 9.83 -9.25 9.45
CA LYS A 60 11.14 -9.28 8.81
C LYS A 60 11.20 -8.36 7.60
N GLU A 61 10.20 -8.43 6.71
CA GLU A 61 10.13 -7.58 5.51
C GLU A 61 10.07 -6.10 5.91
N ARG A 62 9.21 -5.77 6.89
CA ARG A 62 9.15 -4.42 7.47
C ARG A 62 10.49 -3.93 8.00
N ASN A 63 11.18 -4.75 8.78
CA ASN A 63 12.47 -4.38 9.33
C ASN A 63 13.55 -4.27 8.26
N ASP A 64 13.49 -5.09 7.22
CA ASP A 64 14.42 -5.02 6.10
C ASP A 64 14.24 -3.70 5.34
N ILE A 65 12.99 -3.30 5.04
CA ILE A 65 12.70 -1.99 4.42
C ILE A 65 13.33 -0.84 5.21
N LEU A 66 13.14 -0.81 6.53
CA LEU A 66 13.64 0.30 7.37
C LEU A 66 15.15 0.27 7.61
N LYS A 67 15.79 -0.88 7.42
CA LYS A 67 17.26 -1.01 7.54
C LYS A 67 18.00 -0.61 6.27
N HIS A 68 17.37 -0.68 5.10
CA HIS A 68 18.05 -0.57 3.81
C HIS A 68 18.50 0.85 3.40
N GLN A 69 18.57 1.82 4.33
CA GLN A 69 18.84 3.24 4.02
C GLN A 69 17.97 3.80 2.88
N TRP A 70 16.78 3.21 2.67
CA TRP A 70 15.83 3.77 1.74
C TRP A 70 15.44 5.17 2.23
N ASP A 71 15.19 6.06 1.29
CA ASP A 71 14.81 7.43 1.59
C ASP A 71 13.36 7.45 2.06
N VAL A 72 13.16 7.09 3.33
CA VAL A 72 11.86 7.09 3.99
C VAL A 72 11.46 8.53 4.24
N GLU A 73 10.44 8.98 3.52
CA GLU A 73 9.88 10.32 3.72
C GLU A 73 9.06 10.37 5.02
N TYR A 74 8.26 9.33 5.25
CA TYR A 74 7.46 9.22 6.48
C TYR A 74 7.22 7.77 6.89
N LEU A 75 7.05 7.59 8.20
CA LEU A 75 6.53 6.38 8.81
C LEU A 75 5.46 6.80 9.82
N GLU A 76 4.24 6.38 9.57
CA GLU A 76 3.08 6.74 10.38
C GLU A 76 2.33 5.50 10.83
N GLU A 77 1.77 5.57 12.03
CA GLU A 77 0.84 4.56 12.53
C GLU A 77 -0.58 5.08 12.35
N ILE A 78 -1.39 4.33 11.60
CA ILE A 78 -2.79 4.65 11.37
C ILE A 78 -3.68 3.58 12.03
N SER A 79 -4.76 4.05 12.63
CA SER A 79 -5.81 3.18 13.18
C SER A 79 -6.92 3.01 12.15
N VAL A 80 -6.99 1.83 11.54
CA VAL A 80 -8.09 1.45 10.63
C VAL A 80 -9.09 0.63 11.44
N LYS A 81 -9.99 1.34 12.13
CA LYS A 81 -10.90 0.77 13.13
C LYS A 81 -10.12 -0.02 14.20
N ASP A 82 -10.30 -1.33 14.25
CA ASP A 82 -9.69 -2.23 15.24
C ASP A 82 -8.30 -2.75 14.80
N VAL A 83 -7.75 -2.21 13.71
CA VAL A 83 -6.48 -2.65 13.14
C VAL A 83 -5.48 -1.50 13.15
N THR A 84 -4.33 -1.73 13.77
CA THR A 84 -3.20 -0.81 13.69
C THR A 84 -2.34 -1.15 12.48
N VAL A 85 -2.07 -0.16 11.64
CA VAL A 85 -1.29 -0.33 10.41
C VAL A 85 -0.16 0.69 10.42
N GLU A 86 1.05 0.25 10.09
CA GLU A 86 2.14 1.17 9.74
C GLU A 86 2.04 1.47 8.24
N ARG A 87 1.96 2.76 7.91
CA ARG A 87 2.05 3.28 6.56
C ARG A 87 3.42 3.94 6.41
N ILE A 88 4.20 3.50 5.43
CA ILE A 88 5.56 3.96 5.18
C ILE A 88 5.59 4.56 3.78
N GLY A 89 5.95 5.84 3.68
CA GLY A 89 6.18 6.53 2.42
C GLY A 89 7.66 6.50 2.09
N ILE A 90 8.00 5.98 0.91
CA ILE A 90 9.39 5.82 0.47
C ILE A 90 9.57 6.60 -0.82
N ASN A 91 10.52 7.53 -0.82
CA ASN A 91 10.89 8.29 -2.00
C ASN A 91 11.53 7.35 -3.02
N LEU A 92 10.90 7.24 -4.19
CA LEU A 92 11.38 6.49 -5.33
C LEU A 92 11.37 7.39 -6.55
N GLU A 93 12.56 7.85 -6.92
CA GLU A 93 12.80 8.80 -8.00
C GLU A 93 12.05 10.13 -7.81
N PHE A 94 10.82 10.22 -8.32
CA PHE A 94 9.96 11.41 -8.32
C PHE A 94 8.60 11.16 -7.66
N ASP A 95 8.41 9.97 -7.10
CA ASP A 95 7.15 9.50 -6.54
C ASP A 95 7.34 8.99 -5.11
N ILE A 96 6.23 8.89 -4.38
CA ILE A 96 6.18 8.26 -3.06
C ILE A 96 5.54 6.89 -3.23
N GLN A 97 6.31 5.83 -2.98
CA GLN A 97 5.76 4.47 -2.95
C GLN A 97 5.18 4.18 -1.56
N LEU A 98 3.96 3.65 -1.54
CA LEU A 98 3.24 3.36 -0.31
C LEU A 98 3.46 1.91 0.12
N TYR A 99 4.01 1.75 1.31
CA TYR A 99 4.18 0.46 1.98
C TYR A 99 3.26 0.38 3.19
N TYR A 100 2.63 -0.78 3.39
CA TYR A 100 1.73 -1.04 4.50
C TYR A 100 2.14 -2.29 5.26
N TYR A 101 2.16 -2.20 6.59
CA TYR A 101 2.37 -3.35 7.49
C TYR A 101 1.27 -3.37 8.54
N VAL A 102 0.49 -4.45 8.58
CA VAL A 102 -0.55 -4.64 9.62
C VAL A 102 0.11 -5.15 10.90
N LYS A 103 0.04 -4.39 11.99
CA LYS A 103 0.52 -4.85 13.29
C LYS A 103 -0.39 -5.96 13.79
N ARG A 104 0.16 -7.16 13.87
CA ARG A 104 -0.48 -8.28 14.56
C ARG A 104 -0.10 -8.17 16.04
N CYS A 105 -1.12 -8.12 16.91
CA CYS A 105 -0.94 -8.22 18.36
C CYS A 105 -0.44 -9.61 18.76
#